data_AF-D3TD31-F1
#
_entry.id   AF-D3TD31-F1
#
_cell.length_a   1.000
_cell.length_b   1.000
_cell.length_c   1.000
_cell.angle_alpha   90.00
_cell.angle_beta   90.00
_cell.angle_gamma   90.00
#
_symmetry.space_group_name_H-M   'P 1'
#
loop_
_entity.id
_entity.type
_entity.pdbx_description
1 polymer ?
#
loop_
_entity_poly.entity_id
_entity_poly.type
_entity_poly.pdbx_seq_one_letter_code
_entity_poly.pdbx_strand_id
1 'polypeptide(L)'
;MLVLGIEGTAHTVGVGIVTEKEVLANVSHMYRPPEGGIHPREAANHHVQYLPKLLNEAFRIANVKPEELDGISFSQGPGLGPCLRTVATAARVLSVKLNIPIVGVNHCIAHLEIGRFSTGAEDPVMLYVSGGNTQIISFASGRYRVFGETLDIGVGNMLDKLAREMGIPFPGGPRIEKLALEGKKYIPLPYSIKGMDMAFSGILTAAINKLNNESKEDIAYSVQETVFAMLVEATERALTHLRKDEVLLAGGVARNKRLQEMLEIMAEERGARFYVPPADLCVDNGAMIAYLGLLFLKNGKRMEIGDTQVIQKFRTDAVDIPWDVKRHKKDYKEAPGAEAIIKEDEFFGRKVVRKIRTRKGYRIKELDEMIRKQRTRKEARLIHELKLHGVRTPIIYDLDAYEIVMEKIEGKALADILNFLSPSEVSRILERIAEIAAMVHRAGYSHGDFTTGNMLLRDEDIVLIDWSMAEKGASIEDMAVDLEMFEETFMAAHFKYASLYPVFLKKYEELMGKEILKQVEEIKGRRRYV
;
A
#
# COMPACT_ATOMS: atom_id res chain seq x y z
N MET A 1 -19.17 22.94 13.74
CA MET A 1 -19.86 21.66 13.88
C MET A 1 -19.17 20.81 14.93
N LEU A 2 -19.92 20.18 15.84
CA LEU A 2 -19.46 19.29 16.90
C LEU A 2 -19.90 17.85 16.59
N VAL A 3 -18.94 16.94 16.42
CA VAL A 3 -19.24 15.56 15.98
C VAL A 3 -18.64 14.55 16.95
N LEU A 4 -19.44 13.55 17.31
CA LEU A 4 -19.00 12.39 18.09
C LEU A 4 -18.69 11.22 17.16
N GLY A 5 -17.58 10.53 17.41
CA GLY A 5 -17.14 9.34 16.67
C GLY A 5 -16.98 8.13 17.58
N ILE A 6 -17.43 6.97 17.11
CA ILE A 6 -17.29 5.69 17.81
C ILE A 6 -16.45 4.72 16.97
N GLU A 7 -15.28 4.35 17.48
CA GLU A 7 -14.39 3.34 16.90
C GLU A 7 -14.58 2.00 17.62
N GLY A 8 -14.61 0.90 16.86
CA GLY A 8 -14.62 -0.45 17.39
C GLY A 8 -14.56 -1.51 16.30
N THR A 9 -13.58 -1.38 15.41
CA THR A 9 -13.34 -2.35 14.32
C THR A 9 -12.60 -3.60 14.79
N ALA A 10 -11.81 -3.51 15.86
CA ALA A 10 -10.89 -4.57 16.29
C ALA A 10 -10.92 -4.82 17.82
N HIS A 11 -9.79 -4.66 18.49
CA HIS A 11 -9.62 -4.92 19.93
C HIS A 11 -9.78 -3.65 20.78
N THR A 12 -9.65 -2.47 20.17
CA THR A 12 -9.82 -1.18 20.83
C THR A 12 -11.21 -0.65 20.56
N VAL A 13 -11.90 -0.20 21.61
CA VAL A 13 -13.09 0.64 21.49
C VAL A 13 -12.71 2.06 21.89
N GLY A 14 -13.15 3.03 21.10
CA GLY A 14 -12.83 4.44 21.32
C GLY A 14 -14.00 5.35 21.07
N VAL A 15 -14.04 6.46 21.80
CA VAL A 15 -15.00 7.56 21.60
C VAL A 15 -14.21 8.85 21.49
N GLY A 16 -14.50 9.63 20.45
CA GLY A 16 -13.91 10.95 20.26
C GLY A 16 -14.97 12.00 19.99
N ILE A 17 -14.67 13.23 20.38
CA ILE A 17 -15.50 14.41 20.09
C ILE A 17 -14.57 15.45 19.48
N VAL A 18 -14.93 15.95 18.30
CA VAL A 18 -14.10 16.89 17.55
C VAL A 18 -14.90 18.09 17.07
N THR A 19 -14.19 19.18 16.85
CA THR A 19 -14.65 20.33 16.07
C THR A 19 -13.85 20.43 14.78
N GLU A 20 -14.13 21.46 13.97
CA GLU A 20 -13.34 21.77 12.79
C GLU A 20 -11.90 22.19 13.08
N LYS A 21 -11.59 22.56 14.33
CA LYS A 21 -10.30 23.14 14.72
C LYS A 21 -9.48 22.24 15.62
N GLU A 22 -10.13 21.38 16.40
CA GLU A 22 -9.44 20.61 17.44
C GLU A 22 -10.20 19.34 17.84
N VAL A 23 -9.46 18.42 18.48
CA VAL A 23 -9.99 17.24 19.15
C VAL A 23 -10.28 17.61 20.61
N LEU A 24 -11.56 17.62 21.00
CA LEU A 24 -11.96 17.99 22.36
C LEU A 24 -11.89 16.82 23.34
N ALA A 25 -12.15 15.61 22.86
CA ALA A 25 -11.99 14.39 23.63
C ALA A 25 -11.55 13.24 22.73
N ASN A 26 -10.68 12.39 23.26
CA ASN A 26 -10.29 11.13 22.64
C ASN A 26 -9.98 10.11 23.74
N VAL A 27 -10.92 9.20 23.99
CA VAL A 27 -10.79 8.17 25.01
C VAL A 27 -10.94 6.79 24.40
N SER A 28 -10.14 5.84 24.85
CA SER A 28 -10.19 4.47 24.35
C SER A 28 -9.87 3.45 25.42
N HIS A 29 -10.35 2.23 25.21
CA HIS A 29 -10.02 1.10 26.04
C HIS A 29 -9.69 -0.11 25.15
N MET A 30 -8.55 -0.75 25.43
CA MET A 30 -8.01 -1.84 24.65
C MET A 30 -8.34 -3.18 25.31
N TYR A 31 -8.97 -4.09 24.55
CA TYR A 31 -9.11 -5.48 24.96
C TYR A 31 -7.74 -6.17 24.95
N ARG A 32 -7.35 -6.74 26.09
CA ARG A 32 -6.13 -7.54 26.22
C ARG A 32 -6.54 -9.00 26.42
N PRO A 33 -6.39 -9.85 25.39
CA PRO A 33 -6.78 -11.26 25.51
C PRO A 33 -5.92 -11.93 26.60
N PRO A 34 -6.53 -12.76 27.48
CA PRO A 34 -5.79 -13.50 28.51
C PRO A 34 -4.77 -14.47 27.90
N GLU A 35 -5.19 -15.18 26.84
CA GLU A 35 -4.36 -16.13 26.08
C GLU A 35 -4.73 -16.09 24.59
N GLY A 36 -3.75 -16.37 23.72
CA GLY A 36 -4.00 -16.49 22.28
C GLY A 36 -4.21 -15.16 21.53
N GLY A 37 -4.92 -15.23 20.41
CA GLY A 37 -5.25 -14.08 19.57
C GLY A 37 -6.58 -13.42 19.93
N ILE A 38 -6.99 -12.41 19.16
CA ILE A 38 -8.26 -11.71 19.41
C ILE A 38 -9.44 -12.61 19.06
N HIS A 39 -10.24 -13.00 20.06
CA HIS A 39 -11.50 -13.70 19.84
C HIS A 39 -12.63 -12.68 19.53
N PRO A 40 -13.25 -12.69 18.34
CA PRO A 40 -14.17 -11.61 17.92
C PRO A 40 -15.37 -11.39 18.86
N ARG A 41 -15.89 -12.47 19.47
CA ARG A 41 -17.02 -12.37 20.41
C ARG A 41 -16.62 -11.73 21.74
N GLU A 42 -15.41 -12.01 22.22
CA GLU A 42 -14.94 -11.46 23.49
C GLU A 42 -14.60 -9.98 23.36
N ALA A 43 -13.97 -9.60 22.24
CA ALA A 43 -13.74 -8.20 21.89
C ALA A 43 -15.06 -7.42 21.82
N ALA A 44 -16.10 -7.99 21.19
CA ALA A 44 -17.42 -7.37 21.13
C ALA A 44 -18.08 -7.23 22.52
N ASN A 45 -17.99 -8.25 23.37
CA ASN A 45 -18.49 -8.18 24.76
C ASN A 45 -17.78 -7.10 25.57
N HIS A 46 -16.46 -7.00 25.40
CA HIS A 46 -15.66 -5.94 25.98
C HIS A 46 -16.15 -4.56 25.50
N HIS A 47 -16.43 -4.38 24.20
CA HIS A 47 -16.99 -3.12 23.70
C HIS A 47 -18.34 -2.77 24.36
N VAL A 48 -19.25 -3.75 24.49
CA VAL A 48 -20.54 -3.56 25.18
C VAL A 48 -20.34 -3.08 26.62
N GLN A 49 -19.36 -3.64 27.34
CA GLN A 49 -19.10 -3.31 28.74
C GLN A 49 -18.50 -1.90 28.93
N TYR A 50 -17.60 -1.47 28.04
CA TYR A 50 -16.82 -0.24 28.22
C TYR A 50 -17.40 0.98 27.50
N LEU A 51 -18.15 0.80 26.40
CA LEU A 51 -18.63 1.91 25.59
C LEU A 51 -19.50 2.92 26.36
N PRO A 52 -20.42 2.52 27.27
CA PRO A 52 -21.16 3.49 28.08
C PRO A 52 -20.26 4.35 28.99
N LYS A 53 -19.19 3.75 29.55
CA LYS A 53 -18.22 4.46 30.40
C LYS A 53 -17.42 5.47 29.57
N LEU A 54 -16.93 5.04 28.40
CA LEU A 54 -16.17 5.88 27.48
C LEU A 54 -17.00 7.05 26.94
N LEU A 55 -18.29 6.84 26.65
CA LEU A 55 -19.20 7.93 26.25
C LEU A 55 -19.32 8.99 27.34
N ASN A 56 -19.60 8.58 28.59
CA ASN A 56 -19.69 9.51 29.72
C ASN A 56 -18.37 10.26 29.95
N GLU A 57 -17.25 9.56 29.82
CA GLU A 57 -15.92 10.15 29.97
C GLU A 57 -15.59 11.15 28.85
N ALA A 58 -15.93 10.83 27.60
CA ALA A 58 -15.73 11.71 26.45
C ALA A 58 -16.51 13.03 26.61
N PHE A 59 -17.79 12.97 26.99
CA PHE A 59 -18.59 14.18 27.26
C PHE A 59 -18.02 15.00 28.41
N ARG A 60 -17.56 14.35 29.48
CA ARG A 60 -16.93 15.03 30.62
C ARG A 60 -15.63 15.73 30.23
N ILE A 61 -14.77 15.09 29.43
CA ILE A 61 -13.50 15.66 28.98
C ILE A 61 -13.73 16.81 27.99
N ALA A 62 -14.62 16.62 27.01
CA ALA A 62 -14.96 17.65 26.03
C ALA A 62 -15.71 18.83 26.68
N ASN A 63 -16.27 18.64 27.87
CA ASN A 63 -17.09 19.61 28.59
C ASN A 63 -18.28 20.11 27.74
N VAL A 64 -18.96 19.17 27.08
CA VAL A 64 -20.14 19.41 26.23
C VAL A 64 -21.28 18.51 26.66
N LYS A 65 -22.52 19.00 26.50
CA LYS A 65 -23.71 18.19 26.73
C LYS A 65 -24.07 17.39 25.47
N PRO A 66 -24.72 16.22 25.60
CA PRO A 66 -25.15 15.42 24.46
C PRO A 66 -26.02 16.18 23.44
N GLU A 67 -26.83 17.14 23.91
CA GLU A 67 -27.72 17.94 23.06
C GLU A 67 -26.98 18.98 22.21
N GLU A 68 -25.70 19.23 22.47
CA GLU A 68 -24.85 20.15 21.70
C GLU A 68 -24.20 19.47 20.48
N LEU A 69 -24.34 18.15 20.32
CA LEU A 69 -23.82 17.42 19.17
C LEU A 69 -24.61 17.75 17.90
N ASP A 70 -23.89 18.04 16.82
CA ASP A 70 -24.47 18.27 15.49
C ASP A 70 -24.58 16.97 14.67
N GLY A 71 -23.86 15.92 15.06
CA GLY A 71 -23.90 14.64 14.38
C GLY A 71 -23.06 13.54 15.03
N ILE A 72 -23.32 12.32 14.59
CA ILE A 72 -22.69 11.10 15.09
C ILE A 72 -22.06 10.34 13.92
N SER A 73 -20.90 9.78 14.18
CA SER A 73 -20.19 8.92 13.24
C SER A 73 -19.73 7.65 13.92
N PHE A 74 -19.57 6.60 13.13
CA PHE A 74 -19.06 5.33 13.63
C PHE A 74 -18.23 4.62 12.56
N SER A 75 -17.29 3.79 13.01
CA SER A 75 -16.49 2.93 12.14
C SER A 75 -17.39 1.88 11.48
N GLN A 76 -17.75 2.08 10.21
CA GLN A 76 -18.62 1.17 9.46
C GLN A 76 -17.85 -0.05 8.93
N GLY A 77 -16.54 0.11 8.73
CA GLY A 77 -15.61 -0.94 8.34
C GLY A 77 -14.31 -0.37 7.73
N PRO A 78 -13.37 -1.24 7.32
CA PRO A 78 -13.39 -2.70 7.49
C PRO A 78 -13.16 -3.12 8.95
N GLY A 79 -13.46 -4.36 9.32
CA GLY A 79 -13.25 -4.84 10.70
C GLY A 79 -13.99 -6.12 11.08
N LEU A 80 -13.86 -6.50 12.35
CA LEU A 80 -14.49 -7.69 12.94
C LEU A 80 -16.01 -7.49 13.03
N GLY A 81 -16.77 -8.31 12.30
CA GLY A 81 -18.24 -8.22 12.23
C GLY A 81 -18.96 -8.05 13.58
N PRO A 82 -18.65 -8.84 14.63
CA PRO A 82 -19.25 -8.66 15.96
C PRO A 82 -18.97 -7.29 16.58
N CYS A 83 -17.74 -6.77 16.47
CA CYS A 83 -17.35 -5.49 17.04
C CYS A 83 -18.01 -4.32 16.29
N LEU A 84 -18.00 -4.38 14.95
CA LEU A 84 -18.68 -3.40 14.09
C LEU A 84 -20.17 -3.28 14.43
N ARG A 85 -20.86 -4.41 14.64
CA ARG A 85 -22.29 -4.40 15.01
C ARG A 85 -22.53 -3.72 16.36
N THR A 86 -21.65 -3.92 17.33
CA THR A 86 -21.76 -3.27 18.65
C THR A 86 -21.68 -1.75 18.51
N VAL A 87 -20.66 -1.22 17.82
CA VAL A 87 -20.50 0.23 17.67
C VAL A 87 -21.55 0.87 16.77
N ALA A 88 -21.96 0.20 15.69
CA ALA A 88 -23.05 0.67 14.83
C ALA A 88 -24.37 0.76 15.61
N THR A 89 -24.66 -0.22 16.47
CA THR A 89 -25.88 -0.20 17.31
C THR A 89 -25.86 0.99 18.27
N ALA A 90 -24.74 1.22 18.96
CA ALA A 90 -24.61 2.34 19.88
C ALA A 90 -24.76 3.70 19.18
N ALA A 91 -24.12 3.87 18.01
CA ALA A 91 -24.22 5.09 17.22
C ALA A 91 -25.66 5.36 16.74
N ARG A 92 -26.37 4.33 16.25
CA ARG A 92 -27.78 4.45 15.85
C ARG A 92 -28.69 4.83 17.02
N VAL A 93 -28.51 4.20 18.18
CA VAL A 93 -29.30 4.51 19.39
C VAL A 93 -29.10 5.97 19.80
N LEU A 94 -27.86 6.46 19.81
CA LEU A 94 -27.57 7.85 20.14
C LEU A 94 -28.17 8.82 19.12
N SER A 95 -28.05 8.52 17.82
CA SER A 95 -28.56 9.36 16.73
C SER A 95 -30.08 9.48 16.81
N VAL A 96 -30.79 8.36 17.00
CA VAL A 96 -32.25 8.35 17.16
C VAL A 96 -32.69 9.07 18.43
N LYS A 97 -31.99 8.84 19.55
CA LYS A 97 -32.33 9.47 20.83
C LYS A 97 -32.18 10.99 20.81
N LEU A 98 -31.11 11.49 20.18
CA LEU A 98 -30.81 12.92 20.09
C LEU A 98 -31.47 13.57 18.86
N ASN A 99 -32.04 12.77 17.96
CA ASN A 99 -32.59 13.21 16.68
C ASN A 99 -31.59 14.03 15.84
N ILE A 100 -30.36 13.51 15.74
CA ILE A 100 -29.26 14.15 14.99
C ILE A 100 -28.71 13.22 13.90
N PRO A 101 -28.13 13.78 12.83
CA PRO A 101 -27.49 13.03 11.75
C PRO A 101 -26.54 11.92 12.17
N ILE A 102 -26.54 10.83 11.41
CA ILE A 102 -25.55 9.75 11.50
C ILE A 102 -24.80 9.57 10.18
N VAL A 103 -23.52 9.20 10.27
CA VAL A 103 -22.71 8.79 9.12
C VAL A 103 -21.81 7.60 9.48
N GLY A 104 -21.88 6.54 8.67
CA GLY A 104 -20.89 5.46 8.71
C GLY A 104 -19.65 5.86 7.94
N VAL A 105 -18.47 5.61 8.52
CA VAL A 105 -17.21 6.02 7.90
C VAL A 105 -16.24 4.85 7.72
N ASN A 106 -15.36 4.99 6.74
CA ASN A 106 -14.30 4.01 6.47
C ASN A 106 -13.12 4.23 7.41
N HIS A 107 -12.74 3.18 8.13
CA HIS A 107 -11.69 3.19 9.14
C HIS A 107 -10.31 3.52 8.57
N CYS A 108 -9.95 2.98 7.39
CA CYS A 108 -8.65 3.25 6.78
C CYS A 108 -8.52 4.71 6.33
N ILE A 109 -9.59 5.29 5.79
CA ILE A 109 -9.63 6.72 5.42
C ILE A 109 -9.59 7.60 6.67
N ALA A 110 -10.19 7.15 7.78
CA ALA A 110 -10.17 7.90 9.03
C ALA A 110 -8.75 8.11 9.55
N HIS A 111 -7.90 7.07 9.50
CA HIS A 111 -6.47 7.15 9.81
C HIS A 111 -5.73 8.18 8.93
N LEU A 112 -6.06 8.22 7.64
CA LEU A 112 -5.46 9.17 6.70
C LEU A 112 -5.87 10.61 7.04
N GLU A 113 -7.17 10.87 7.19
CA GLU A 113 -7.70 12.22 7.36
C GLU A 113 -7.34 12.83 8.71
N ILE A 114 -7.35 12.03 9.80
CA ILE A 114 -6.88 12.52 11.10
C ILE A 114 -5.37 12.82 11.07
N GLY A 115 -4.61 12.03 10.30
CA GLY A 115 -3.19 12.27 10.10
C GLY A 115 -2.92 13.58 9.37
N ARG A 116 -3.62 13.82 8.25
CA ARG A 116 -3.58 15.11 7.54
C ARG A 116 -3.94 16.28 8.44
N PHE A 117 -5.03 16.18 9.19
CA PHE A 117 -5.48 17.22 10.11
C PHE A 117 -4.47 17.55 11.20
N SER A 118 -3.92 16.51 11.85
CA SER A 118 -3.03 16.66 13.00
C SER A 118 -1.61 17.10 12.64
N THR A 119 -1.14 16.76 11.43
CA THR A 119 0.24 17.00 10.99
C THR A 119 0.38 18.14 9.97
N GLY A 120 -0.72 18.55 9.34
CA GLY A 120 -0.71 19.51 8.25
C GLY A 120 -0.31 18.93 6.88
N ALA A 121 -0.17 17.59 6.76
CA ALA A 121 0.05 16.95 5.47
C ALA A 121 -1.15 17.22 4.53
N GLU A 122 -0.87 17.67 3.31
CA GLU A 122 -1.91 18.08 2.37
C GLU A 122 -2.32 16.93 1.44
N ASP A 123 -1.37 16.21 0.84
CA ASP A 123 -1.63 15.10 -0.10
C ASP A 123 -0.61 13.95 0.02
N PRO A 124 -0.56 13.27 1.18
CA PRO A 124 0.47 12.26 1.43
C PRO A 124 0.23 10.92 0.71
N VAL A 125 1.33 10.19 0.52
CA VAL A 125 1.31 8.73 0.44
C VAL A 125 1.34 8.21 1.88
N MET A 126 0.23 7.61 2.31
CA MET A 126 0.11 7.04 3.65
C MET A 126 0.55 5.58 3.67
N LEU A 127 1.52 5.24 4.52
CA LEU A 127 1.76 3.87 4.95
C LEU A 127 0.92 3.59 6.21
N TYR A 128 -0.12 2.77 6.08
CA TYR A 128 -0.98 2.35 7.17
C TYR A 128 -0.60 0.95 7.65
N VAL A 129 -0.05 0.86 8.87
CA VAL A 129 0.47 -0.37 9.46
C VAL A 129 -0.11 -0.59 10.87
N SER A 130 -1.02 -1.55 10.97
CA SER A 130 -1.68 -1.96 12.21
C SER A 130 -1.53 -3.47 12.45
N GLY A 131 -2.24 -3.99 13.45
CA GLY A 131 -2.31 -5.43 13.68
C GLY A 131 -2.90 -6.17 12.47
N GLY A 132 -4.02 -5.67 11.95
CA GLY A 132 -4.78 -6.32 10.87
C GLY A 132 -4.50 -5.79 9.47
N ASN A 133 -3.97 -4.57 9.34
CA ASN A 133 -3.82 -3.89 8.06
C ASN A 133 -2.37 -3.52 7.80
N THR A 134 -1.92 -3.75 6.57
CA THR A 134 -0.70 -3.18 6.02
C THR A 134 -1.03 -2.72 4.61
N GLN A 135 -1.16 -1.40 4.41
CA GLN A 135 -1.60 -0.82 3.15
C GLN A 135 -0.87 0.49 2.85
N ILE A 136 -0.65 0.76 1.57
CA ILE A 136 -0.17 2.05 1.06
C ILE A 136 -1.35 2.73 0.39
N ILE A 137 -1.80 3.83 0.97
CA ILE A 137 -3.02 4.54 0.56
C ILE A 137 -2.67 5.95 0.12
N SER A 138 -3.23 6.39 -0.99
CA SER A 138 -3.05 7.77 -1.44
C SER A 138 -4.23 8.24 -2.29
N PHE A 139 -4.46 9.56 -2.33
CA PHE A 139 -5.49 10.13 -3.20
C PHE A 139 -5.03 10.13 -4.66
N ALA A 140 -5.80 9.51 -5.55
CA ALA A 140 -5.53 9.48 -6.99
C ALA A 140 -6.83 9.31 -7.78
N SER A 141 -6.91 9.98 -8.94
CA SER A 141 -8.07 9.90 -9.85
C SER A 141 -9.42 10.16 -9.16
N GLY A 142 -9.45 11.12 -8.22
CA GLY A 142 -10.68 11.57 -7.55
C GLY A 142 -11.12 10.75 -6.34
N ARG A 143 -10.35 9.75 -5.90
CA ARG A 143 -10.67 8.92 -4.73
C ARG A 143 -9.41 8.49 -3.98
N TYR A 144 -9.56 7.99 -2.75
CA TYR A 144 -8.47 7.29 -2.09
C TYR A 144 -8.30 5.89 -2.69
N ARG A 145 -7.06 5.52 -3.01
CA ARG A 145 -6.71 4.23 -3.61
C ARG A 145 -5.68 3.49 -2.77
N VAL A 146 -5.80 2.17 -2.70
CA VAL A 146 -4.72 1.28 -2.23
C VAL A 146 -3.76 1.01 -3.38
N PHE A 147 -2.48 1.35 -3.20
CA PHE A 147 -1.40 1.16 -4.18
C PHE A 147 -0.56 -0.09 -3.91
N GLY A 148 -0.50 -0.52 -2.65
CA GLY A 148 0.15 -1.74 -2.25
C GLY A 148 -0.44 -2.23 -0.94
N GLU A 149 -0.55 -3.53 -0.77
CA GLU A 149 -1.06 -4.15 0.46
C GLU A 149 -0.34 -5.45 0.82
N THR A 150 -0.59 -5.95 2.02
CA THR A 150 -0.15 -7.30 2.39
C THR A 150 -0.98 -8.35 1.65
N LEU A 151 -0.31 -9.35 1.08
CA LEU A 151 -0.94 -10.50 0.41
C LEU A 151 -1.40 -11.58 1.40
N ASP A 152 -0.97 -11.50 2.66
CA ASP A 152 -1.25 -12.54 3.66
C ASP A 152 -1.70 -12.00 5.03
N ILE A 153 -0.78 -11.54 5.87
CA ILE A 153 -1.05 -11.10 7.25
C ILE A 153 -0.57 -9.66 7.45
N GLY A 154 -1.26 -8.90 8.29
CA GLY A 154 -0.78 -7.58 8.72
C GLY A 154 0.56 -7.67 9.45
N VAL A 155 1.40 -6.64 9.30
CA VAL A 155 2.76 -6.63 9.87
C VAL A 155 2.71 -6.64 11.40
N GLY A 156 1.74 -5.97 12.02
CA GLY A 156 1.54 -6.01 13.47
C GLY A 156 1.20 -7.42 13.96
N ASN A 157 0.29 -8.14 13.27
CA ASN A 157 -0.03 -9.53 13.61
C ASN A 157 1.17 -10.47 13.40
N MET A 158 2.00 -10.22 12.39
CA MET A 158 3.25 -10.98 12.22
C MET A 158 4.18 -10.79 13.42
N LEU A 159 4.39 -9.53 13.86
CA LEU A 159 5.21 -9.21 15.03
C LEU A 159 4.64 -9.80 16.32
N ASP A 160 3.32 -9.74 16.51
CA ASP A 160 2.66 -10.32 17.68
C ASP A 160 2.76 -11.85 17.70
N LYS A 161 2.64 -12.51 16.54
CA LYS A 161 2.86 -13.96 16.43
C LYS A 161 4.31 -14.32 16.75
N LEU A 162 5.29 -13.60 16.20
CA LEU A 162 6.70 -13.82 16.50
C LEU A 162 6.98 -13.66 18.00
N ALA A 163 6.46 -12.59 18.61
CA ALA A 163 6.57 -12.36 20.04
C ALA A 163 6.03 -13.54 20.85
N ARG A 164 4.85 -14.05 20.48
CA ARG A 164 4.26 -15.22 21.14
C ARG A 164 5.14 -16.47 21.02
N GLU A 165 5.70 -16.75 19.84
CA GLU A 165 6.62 -17.90 19.66
C GLU A 165 7.94 -17.71 20.45
N MET A 166 8.34 -16.46 20.72
CA MET A 166 9.45 -16.13 21.61
C MET A 166 9.09 -16.21 23.11
N GLY A 167 7.84 -16.51 23.47
CA GLY A 167 7.36 -16.51 24.87
C GLY A 167 7.13 -15.10 25.43
N ILE A 168 6.96 -14.10 24.57
CA ILE A 168 6.75 -12.70 24.93
C ILE A 168 5.24 -12.41 24.97
N PRO A 169 4.70 -11.82 26.06
CA PRO A 169 3.26 -11.56 26.17
C PRO A 169 2.78 -10.49 25.17
N PHE A 170 1.47 -10.41 24.96
CA PHE A 170 0.82 -9.35 24.18
C PHE A 170 0.78 -8.01 24.97
N PRO A 171 0.91 -6.83 24.33
CA PRO A 171 1.27 -6.60 22.92
C PRO A 171 2.75 -6.91 22.64
N GLY A 172 3.02 -7.55 21.50
CA GLY A 172 4.35 -8.04 21.12
C GLY A 172 5.24 -6.98 20.50
N GLY A 173 4.68 -6.10 19.65
CA GLY A 173 5.43 -5.08 18.91
C GLY A 173 6.44 -4.27 19.73
N PRO A 174 6.01 -3.55 20.80
CA PRO A 174 6.92 -2.75 21.62
C PRO A 174 8.00 -3.56 22.36
N ARG A 175 7.76 -4.86 22.58
CA ARG A 175 8.71 -5.75 23.25
C ARG A 175 9.75 -6.28 22.27
N ILE A 176 9.33 -6.64 21.05
CA ILE A 176 10.23 -6.98 19.94
C ILE A 176 11.15 -5.80 19.62
N GLU A 177 10.64 -4.56 19.64
CA GLU A 177 11.46 -3.36 19.46
C GLU A 177 12.55 -3.21 20.52
N LYS A 178 12.24 -3.47 21.79
CA LYS A 178 13.25 -3.45 22.85
C LYS A 178 14.31 -4.54 22.67
N LEU A 179 13.89 -5.76 22.33
CA LEU A 179 14.82 -6.87 22.05
C LEU A 179 15.73 -6.58 20.85
N ALA A 180 15.19 -5.94 19.82
CA ALA A 180 15.94 -5.62 18.60
C ALA A 180 17.12 -4.67 18.87
N LEU A 181 17.04 -3.81 19.90
CA LEU A 181 18.14 -2.92 20.29
C LEU A 181 19.37 -3.68 20.83
N GLU A 182 19.18 -4.90 21.32
CA GLU A 182 20.25 -5.75 21.85
C GLU A 182 20.86 -6.67 20.79
N GLY A 183 20.24 -6.74 19.59
CA GLY A 183 20.74 -7.50 18.46
C GLY A 183 22.04 -6.94 17.91
N LYS A 184 22.99 -7.81 17.58
CA LYS A 184 24.32 -7.45 17.07
C LYS A 184 24.61 -8.03 15.70
N LYS A 185 23.92 -9.11 15.34
CA LYS A 185 24.14 -9.87 14.12
C LYS A 185 22.88 -9.84 13.27
N TYR A 186 23.02 -9.38 12.03
CA TYR A 186 21.97 -9.54 11.04
C TYR A 186 21.92 -10.98 10.52
N ILE A 187 20.75 -11.60 10.63
CA ILE A 187 20.45 -12.94 10.16
C ILE A 187 19.64 -12.82 8.87
N PRO A 188 20.13 -13.32 7.73
CA PRO A 188 19.40 -13.23 6.47
C PRO A 188 18.03 -13.91 6.54
N LEU A 189 17.00 -13.14 6.19
CA LEU A 189 15.61 -13.58 6.06
C LEU A 189 15.12 -13.35 4.61
N PRO A 190 14.06 -14.05 4.18
CA PRO A 190 13.45 -13.80 2.87
C PRO A 190 12.98 -12.35 2.73
N TYR A 191 13.24 -11.73 1.58
CA TYR A 191 12.78 -10.38 1.25
C TYR A 191 11.69 -10.48 0.17
N SER A 192 10.42 -10.48 0.58
CA SER A 192 9.28 -10.84 -0.29
C SER A 192 8.40 -9.64 -0.64
N ILE A 193 8.81 -8.91 -1.67
CA ILE A 193 8.05 -7.80 -2.25
C ILE A 193 7.71 -8.13 -3.71
N LYS A 194 6.46 -7.90 -4.12
CA LYS A 194 5.97 -8.07 -5.49
C LYS A 194 5.26 -6.78 -5.89
N GLY A 195 5.76 -6.04 -6.89
CA GLY A 195 5.16 -4.73 -7.17
C GLY A 195 5.33 -3.77 -5.98
N MET A 196 4.20 -3.33 -5.44
CA MET A 196 4.10 -2.57 -4.19
C MET A 196 3.48 -3.42 -3.06
N ASP A 197 3.19 -4.70 -3.31
CA ASP A 197 2.62 -5.63 -2.34
C ASP A 197 3.70 -6.40 -1.59
N MET A 198 3.39 -6.83 -0.37
CA MET A 198 4.31 -7.57 0.49
C MET A 198 3.69 -8.87 1.03
N ALA A 199 4.53 -9.84 1.36
CA ALA A 199 4.12 -11.04 2.09
C ALA A 199 5.01 -11.28 3.31
N PHE A 200 4.40 -11.58 4.47
CA PHE A 200 5.12 -11.68 5.75
C PHE A 200 5.14 -13.08 6.36
N SER A 201 4.28 -14.00 5.93
CA SER A 201 4.17 -15.36 6.50
C SER A 201 5.43 -16.20 6.26
N GLY A 202 6.05 -16.07 5.08
CA GLY A 202 7.32 -16.73 4.78
C GLY A 202 8.46 -16.22 5.66
N ILE A 203 8.48 -14.92 5.95
CA ILE A 203 9.46 -14.28 6.83
C ILE A 203 9.28 -14.74 8.27
N LEU A 204 8.03 -14.75 8.75
CA LEU A 204 7.66 -15.26 10.08
C LEU A 204 8.13 -16.71 10.26
N THR A 205 7.86 -17.57 9.27
CA THR A 205 8.24 -18.98 9.31
C THR A 205 9.76 -19.15 9.33
N ALA A 206 10.47 -18.40 8.48
CA ALA A 206 11.93 -18.40 8.46
C ALA A 206 12.55 -17.92 9.78
N ALA A 207 11.98 -16.90 10.41
CA ALA A 207 12.40 -16.38 11.71
C ALA A 207 12.17 -17.41 12.83
N ILE A 208 10.98 -18.02 12.88
CA ILE A 208 10.64 -19.06 13.88
C ILE A 208 11.61 -20.24 13.78
N ASN A 209 11.89 -20.73 12.56
CA ASN A 209 12.82 -21.85 12.35
C ASN A 209 14.25 -21.55 12.83
N LYS A 210 14.61 -20.28 12.96
CA LYS A 210 15.94 -19.85 13.43
C LYS A 210 16.00 -19.64 14.95
N LEU A 211 14.87 -19.63 15.67
CA LEU A 211 14.80 -19.42 17.13
C LEU A 211 15.63 -20.42 17.94
N ASN A 212 15.82 -21.64 17.42
CA ASN A 212 16.61 -22.68 18.11
C ASN A 212 18.13 -22.50 17.96
N ASN A 213 18.58 -21.73 16.96
CA ASN A 213 20.00 -21.64 16.58
C ASN A 213 20.60 -20.24 16.74
N GLU A 214 19.76 -19.22 16.92
CA GLU A 214 20.17 -17.81 16.97
C GLU A 214 19.50 -17.13 18.18
N SER A 215 20.09 -16.02 18.64
CA SER A 215 19.55 -15.27 19.78
C SER A 215 18.21 -14.60 19.44
N LYS A 216 17.34 -14.40 20.44
CA LYS A 216 16.04 -13.75 20.22
C LYS A 216 16.22 -12.29 19.82
N GLU A 217 17.25 -11.66 20.34
CA GLU A 217 17.69 -10.29 20.11
C GLU A 217 18.11 -10.11 18.65
N ASP A 218 18.97 -10.99 18.13
CA ASP A 218 19.41 -10.96 16.72
C ASP A 218 18.25 -11.26 15.76
N ILE A 219 17.32 -12.16 16.13
CA ILE A 219 16.12 -12.43 15.33
C ILE A 219 15.19 -11.22 15.32
N ALA A 220 14.93 -10.60 16.47
CA ALA A 220 14.11 -9.40 16.57
C ALA A 220 14.69 -8.26 15.72
N TYR A 221 16.00 -8.02 15.83
CA TYR A 221 16.74 -7.06 15.01
C TYR A 221 16.59 -7.36 13.51
N SER A 222 16.89 -8.59 13.10
CA SER A 222 16.88 -9.00 11.70
C SER A 222 15.49 -8.94 11.08
N VAL A 223 14.45 -9.32 11.83
CA VAL A 223 13.05 -9.22 11.41
C VAL A 223 12.68 -7.76 11.21
N GLN A 224 13.02 -6.86 12.14
CA GLN A 224 12.72 -5.43 12.00
C GLN A 224 13.41 -4.84 10.77
N GLU A 225 14.71 -5.04 10.61
CA GLU A 225 15.45 -4.52 9.46
C GLU A 225 14.90 -5.04 8.13
N THR A 226 14.58 -6.33 8.04
CA THR A 226 14.06 -6.93 6.80
C THR A 226 12.67 -6.40 6.47
N VAL A 227 11.76 -6.45 7.44
CA VAL A 227 10.33 -6.16 7.25
C VAL A 227 10.10 -4.67 7.08
N PHE A 228 10.75 -3.83 7.88
CA PHE A 228 10.62 -2.39 7.73
C PHE A 228 11.27 -1.89 6.43
N ALA A 229 12.39 -2.49 5.99
CA ALA A 229 12.94 -2.18 4.68
C ALA A 229 11.98 -2.51 3.54
N MET A 230 11.17 -3.58 3.65
CA MET A 230 10.12 -3.89 2.66
C MET A 230 9.00 -2.85 2.65
N LEU A 231 8.53 -2.45 3.84
CA LEU A 231 7.50 -1.41 3.95
C LEU A 231 7.98 -0.06 3.37
N VAL A 232 9.21 0.33 3.69
CA VAL A 232 9.83 1.56 3.21
C VAL A 232 10.05 1.50 1.70
N GLU A 233 10.51 0.37 1.16
CA GLU A 233 10.69 0.19 -0.28
C GLU A 233 9.35 0.30 -1.04
N ALA A 234 8.30 -0.37 -0.56
CA ALA A 234 6.99 -0.29 -1.18
C ALA A 234 6.43 1.15 -1.14
N THR A 235 6.65 1.85 -0.03
CA THR A 235 6.26 3.26 0.13
C THR A 235 7.05 4.18 -0.82
N GLU A 236 8.36 3.95 -0.97
CA GLU A 236 9.22 4.66 -1.92
C GLU A 236 8.76 4.48 -3.38
N ARG A 237 8.37 3.25 -3.75
CA ARG A 237 7.81 2.94 -5.07
C ARG A 237 6.51 3.71 -5.31
N ALA A 238 5.58 3.69 -4.36
CA ALA A 238 4.32 4.43 -4.46
C ALA A 238 4.53 5.95 -4.54
N LEU A 239 5.41 6.50 -3.70
CA LEU A 239 5.77 7.93 -3.70
C LEU A 239 6.29 8.38 -5.07
N THR A 240 7.18 7.59 -5.65
CA THR A 240 7.78 7.87 -6.97
C THR A 240 6.73 7.74 -8.08
N HIS A 241 5.93 6.67 -8.06
CA HIS A 241 4.88 6.41 -9.05
C HIS A 241 3.83 7.53 -9.07
N LEU A 242 3.41 8.01 -7.89
CA LEU A 242 2.39 9.05 -7.74
C LEU A 242 2.94 10.47 -7.91
N ARG A 243 4.27 10.61 -7.98
CA ARG A 243 4.97 11.90 -8.01
C ARG A 243 4.60 12.83 -6.85
N LYS A 244 4.46 12.26 -5.66
CA LYS A 244 4.15 12.97 -4.42
C LYS A 244 5.42 13.28 -3.64
N ASP A 245 5.32 14.20 -2.69
CA ASP A 245 6.42 14.70 -1.88
C ASP A 245 6.13 14.67 -0.38
N GLU A 246 5.10 13.94 0.04
CA GLU A 246 4.70 13.77 1.43
C GLU A 246 4.45 12.31 1.73
N VAL A 247 5.00 11.84 2.86
CA VAL A 247 4.80 10.49 3.39
C VAL A 247 4.17 10.61 4.77
N LEU A 248 3.07 9.91 5.00
CA LEU A 248 2.38 9.85 6.28
C LEU A 248 2.42 8.43 6.83
N LEU A 249 2.83 8.24 8.08
CA LEU A 249 2.81 6.94 8.75
C LEU A 249 1.65 6.88 9.75
N ALA A 250 0.79 5.87 9.63
CA ALA A 250 -0.38 5.68 10.50
C ALA A 250 -0.52 4.22 10.96
N GLY A 251 -1.33 3.99 12.00
CA GLY A 251 -1.59 2.69 12.60
C GLY A 251 -0.71 2.38 13.82
N GLY A 252 -1.05 1.32 14.56
CA GLY A 252 -0.36 1.00 15.82
C GLY A 252 1.13 0.70 15.68
N VAL A 253 1.58 0.18 14.53
CA VAL A 253 2.99 -0.10 14.25
C VAL A 253 3.76 1.18 13.91
N ALA A 254 3.06 2.28 13.59
CA ALA A 254 3.66 3.60 13.36
C ALA A 254 4.48 4.10 14.54
N ARG A 255 4.23 3.59 15.76
CA ARG A 255 4.95 3.98 16.98
C ARG A 255 6.37 3.42 17.08
N ASN A 256 6.72 2.44 16.24
CA ASN A 256 8.05 1.86 16.24
C ASN A 256 9.07 2.88 15.72
N LYS A 257 10.09 3.17 16.53
CA LYS A 257 11.09 4.20 16.25
C LYS A 257 12.02 3.84 15.12
N ARG A 258 12.34 2.56 14.94
CA ARG A 258 13.17 2.12 13.83
C ARG A 258 12.45 2.28 12.48
N LEU A 259 11.17 1.95 12.40
CA LEU A 259 10.36 2.19 11.21
C LEU A 259 10.23 3.69 10.88
N GLN A 260 10.02 4.54 11.90
CA GLN A 260 10.00 6.00 11.72
C GLN A 260 11.32 6.50 11.13
N GLU A 261 12.45 6.09 11.71
CA GLU A 261 13.80 6.47 11.25
C GLU A 261 14.05 6.06 9.79
N MET A 262 13.70 4.83 9.41
CA MET A 262 13.91 4.36 8.02
C MET A 262 13.05 5.13 7.01
N LEU A 263 11.80 5.49 7.37
CA LEU A 263 10.93 6.29 6.51
C LEU A 263 11.42 7.75 6.41
N GLU A 264 11.92 8.32 7.50
CA GLU A 264 12.50 9.65 7.53
C GLU A 264 13.71 9.74 6.58
N ILE A 265 14.66 8.79 6.69
CA ILE A 265 15.81 8.71 5.78
C ILE A 265 15.36 8.58 4.31
N MET A 266 14.38 7.72 4.03
CA MET A 266 13.86 7.55 2.66
C MET A 266 13.20 8.82 2.14
N ALA A 267 12.42 9.51 2.97
CA ALA A 267 11.78 10.77 2.61
C ALA A 267 12.83 11.84 2.31
N GLU A 268 13.87 11.99 3.15
CA GLU A 268 14.99 12.91 2.93
C GLU A 268 15.73 12.62 1.62
N GLU A 269 16.08 11.34 1.35
CA GLU A 269 16.73 10.92 0.11
C GLU A 269 15.91 11.24 -1.14
N ARG A 270 14.58 11.33 -1.00
CA ARG A 270 13.64 11.68 -2.07
C ARG A 270 13.24 13.16 -2.07
N GLY A 271 13.73 13.95 -1.12
CA GLY A 271 13.30 15.33 -0.89
C GLY A 271 11.80 15.46 -0.63
N ALA A 272 11.23 14.48 0.06
CA ALA A 272 9.85 14.45 0.54
C ALA A 272 9.80 14.80 2.04
N ARG A 273 8.64 15.22 2.52
CA ARG A 273 8.37 15.47 3.94
C ARG A 273 7.79 14.22 4.59
N PHE A 274 8.23 13.91 5.79
CA PHE A 274 7.74 12.78 6.57
C PHE A 274 6.88 13.25 7.74
N TYR A 275 5.72 12.64 7.91
CA TYR A 275 4.74 12.99 8.93
C TYR A 275 4.33 11.76 9.74
N VAL A 276 4.25 11.94 11.05
CA VAL A 276 3.68 10.96 11.98
C VAL A 276 2.71 11.70 12.90
N PRO A 277 1.44 11.26 13.00
CA PRO A 277 0.49 11.85 13.94
C PRO A 277 0.96 11.70 15.40
N PRO A 278 0.37 12.46 16.33
CA PRO A 278 0.49 12.19 17.75
C PRO A 278 0.19 10.73 18.11
N ALA A 279 0.89 10.19 19.11
CA ALA A 279 0.86 8.75 19.39
C ALA A 279 -0.52 8.18 19.75
N ASP A 280 -1.40 9.01 20.32
CA ASP A 280 -2.80 8.69 20.64
C ASP A 280 -3.72 8.70 19.41
N LEU A 281 -3.33 9.40 18.33
CA LEU A 281 -4.02 9.44 17.05
C LEU A 281 -3.50 8.39 16.05
N CYS A 282 -2.31 7.80 16.28
CA CYS A 282 -1.78 6.71 15.46
C CYS A 282 -2.51 5.38 15.67
N VAL A 283 -3.02 5.13 16.88
CA VAL A 283 -3.76 3.89 17.20
C VAL A 283 -5.24 4.05 16.89
N ASP A 284 -5.99 2.96 16.87
CA ASP A 284 -7.45 3.01 16.69
C ASP A 284 -8.08 3.89 17.78
N ASN A 285 -8.77 4.95 17.35
CA ASN A 285 -9.28 5.98 18.25
C ASN A 285 -10.61 6.56 17.75
N GLY A 286 -11.41 7.13 18.64
CA GLY A 286 -12.72 7.67 18.25
C GLY A 286 -12.63 9.03 17.55
N ALA A 287 -11.54 9.78 17.76
CA ALA A 287 -11.37 11.11 17.18
C ALA A 287 -11.20 11.06 15.66
N MET A 288 -10.51 10.06 15.12
CA MET A 288 -10.36 9.88 13.66
C MET A 288 -11.71 9.61 12.98
N ILE A 289 -12.57 8.83 13.65
CA ILE A 289 -13.92 8.51 13.18
C ILE A 289 -14.78 9.77 13.21
N ALA A 290 -14.71 10.51 14.32
CA ALA A 290 -15.41 11.77 14.51
C ALA A 290 -15.01 12.80 13.44
N TYR A 291 -13.71 12.92 13.14
CA TYR A 291 -13.20 13.87 12.17
C TYR A 291 -13.60 13.53 10.73
N LEU A 292 -13.47 12.27 10.32
CA LEU A 292 -13.96 11.84 9.01
C LEU A 292 -15.48 12.01 8.89
N GLY A 293 -16.22 11.73 9.97
CA GLY A 293 -17.65 11.99 10.06
C GLY A 293 -17.98 13.47 9.89
N LEU A 294 -17.22 14.35 10.55
CA LEU A 294 -17.33 15.80 10.41
C LEU A 294 -17.11 16.26 8.97
N LEU A 295 -16.08 15.74 8.29
CA LEU A 295 -15.82 16.06 6.88
C LEU A 295 -17.01 15.68 5.99
N PHE A 296 -17.57 14.48 6.16
CA PHE A 296 -18.77 14.07 5.44
C PHE A 296 -19.98 14.95 5.76
N LEU A 297 -20.21 15.23 7.04
CA LEU A 297 -21.35 16.00 7.49
C LEU A 297 -21.27 17.46 6.98
N LYS A 298 -20.08 18.06 6.98
CA LYS A 298 -19.85 19.40 6.46
C LYS A 298 -20.11 19.49 4.95
N ASN A 299 -19.86 18.42 4.21
CA ASN A 299 -20.11 18.32 2.77
C ASN A 299 -21.49 17.72 2.45
N GLY A 300 -22.45 17.82 3.37
CA GLY A 300 -23.86 17.46 3.12
C GLY A 300 -24.18 15.96 3.11
N LYS A 301 -23.20 15.07 3.27
CA LYS A 301 -23.47 13.61 3.33
C LYS A 301 -24.18 13.26 4.63
N ARG A 302 -25.30 12.56 4.53
CA ARG A 302 -26.14 12.07 5.64
C ARG A 302 -26.59 10.66 5.27
N MET A 303 -26.81 9.80 6.26
CA MET A 303 -27.29 8.43 6.02
C MET A 303 -28.58 8.17 6.78
N GLU A 304 -29.51 7.49 6.14
CA GLU A 304 -30.65 6.91 6.84
C GLU A 304 -30.19 5.73 7.69
N ILE A 305 -30.93 5.43 8.75
CA ILE A 305 -30.57 4.32 9.66
C ILE A 305 -30.45 2.99 8.90
N GLY A 306 -31.28 2.77 7.88
CA GLY A 306 -31.24 1.57 7.03
C GLY A 306 -29.94 1.40 6.24
N ASP A 307 -29.27 2.50 5.90
CA ASP A 307 -28.04 2.52 5.09
C ASP A 307 -26.77 2.32 5.92
N THR A 308 -26.87 2.42 7.24
CA THR A 308 -25.73 2.33 8.17
C THR A 308 -25.28 0.89 8.44
N GLN A 309 -25.53 -0.05 7.53
CA GLN A 309 -25.14 -1.46 7.70
C GLN A 309 -23.61 -1.61 7.78
N VAL A 310 -23.14 -2.57 8.56
CA VAL A 310 -21.70 -2.79 8.73
C VAL A 310 -21.11 -3.47 7.50
N ILE A 311 -19.91 -3.05 7.09
CA ILE A 311 -19.24 -3.57 5.89
C ILE A 311 -17.89 -4.13 6.31
N GLN A 312 -17.80 -5.45 6.54
CA GLN A 312 -16.57 -6.07 7.05
C GLN A 312 -15.36 -5.89 6.12
N LYS A 313 -15.62 -5.87 4.81
CA LYS A 313 -14.61 -5.71 3.75
C LYS A 313 -14.73 -4.35 3.06
N PHE A 314 -14.85 -3.27 3.85
CA PHE A 314 -15.05 -1.93 3.31
C PHE A 314 -13.75 -1.42 2.66
N ARG A 315 -13.63 -1.55 1.33
CA ARG A 315 -12.45 -1.05 0.61
C ARG A 315 -12.41 0.48 0.64
N THR A 316 -11.20 1.01 0.77
CA THR A 316 -10.90 2.45 0.67
C THR A 316 -11.41 3.03 -0.66
N ASP A 317 -11.26 2.27 -1.75
CA ASP A 317 -11.59 2.69 -3.12
C ASP A 317 -13.11 2.84 -3.38
N ALA A 318 -13.94 2.28 -2.50
CA ALA A 318 -15.41 2.28 -2.60
C ALA A 318 -16.05 3.53 -1.98
N VAL A 319 -15.24 4.44 -1.42
CA VAL A 319 -15.73 5.62 -0.71
C VAL A 319 -15.60 6.85 -1.59
N ASP A 320 -16.74 7.46 -1.93
CA ASP A 320 -16.76 8.76 -2.59
C ASP A 320 -16.33 9.88 -1.63
N ILE A 321 -15.38 10.71 -2.06
CA ILE A 321 -14.81 11.81 -1.29
C ILE A 321 -15.39 13.14 -1.79
N PRO A 322 -16.31 13.77 -1.04
CA PRO A 322 -17.00 14.98 -1.48
C PRO A 322 -16.23 16.29 -1.21
N TRP A 323 -15.02 16.22 -0.64
CA TRP A 323 -14.18 17.39 -0.41
C TRP A 323 -12.97 17.44 -1.37
N ASP A 324 -12.49 18.65 -1.63
CA ASP A 324 -11.29 18.83 -2.43
C ASP A 324 -10.03 18.45 -1.65
N VAL A 325 -9.27 17.51 -2.21
CA VAL A 325 -7.90 17.21 -1.79
C VAL A 325 -6.98 18.06 -2.66
N LYS A 326 -6.29 19.04 -2.06
CA LYS A 326 -5.27 19.84 -2.75
C LYS A 326 -4.26 18.91 -3.38
N ARG A 327 -4.02 19.04 -4.69
CA ARG A 327 -3.10 18.16 -5.41
C ARG A 327 -1.75 18.84 -5.54
N HIS A 328 -0.73 18.19 -5.02
CA HIS A 328 0.65 18.59 -5.25
C HIS A 328 1.31 17.55 -6.15
N LYS A 329 1.76 17.99 -7.33
CA LYS A 329 2.64 17.19 -8.18
C LYS A 329 4.04 17.75 -8.05
N LYS A 330 4.98 16.93 -7.59
CA LYS A 330 6.39 17.29 -7.63
C LYS A 330 6.88 17.17 -9.07
N ASP A 331 7.33 18.28 -9.63
CA ASP A 331 8.05 18.29 -10.91
C ASP A 331 9.47 17.76 -10.66
N TYR A 332 9.68 16.49 -10.97
CA TYR A 332 11.01 15.92 -11.02
C TYR A 332 11.72 16.43 -12.28
N LYS A 333 12.86 17.13 -12.12
CA LYS A 333 13.72 17.52 -13.26
C LYS A 333 14.26 16.30 -14.02
N GLU A 334 14.55 15.24 -13.27
CA GLU A 334 14.82 13.89 -13.74
C GLU A 334 14.10 12.99 -12.73
N ALA A 335 13.15 12.14 -13.16
CA ALA A 335 12.48 11.23 -12.24
C ALA A 335 13.50 10.14 -11.85
N PRO A 336 14.12 10.19 -10.66
CA PRO A 336 15.08 9.18 -10.31
C PRO A 336 14.28 7.90 -10.10
N GLY A 337 14.58 6.85 -10.86
CA GLY A 337 13.94 5.55 -10.68
C GLY A 337 13.92 5.18 -9.19
N ALA A 338 12.87 4.50 -8.74
CA ALA A 338 12.74 4.10 -7.35
C ALA A 338 13.97 3.29 -6.88
N GLU A 339 14.67 2.61 -7.80
CA GLU A 339 15.69 1.62 -7.46
C GLU A 339 17.04 1.76 -8.18
N ALA A 340 17.07 2.35 -9.37
CA ALA A 340 18.29 2.45 -10.17
C ALA A 340 18.39 3.79 -10.87
N ILE A 341 19.64 4.23 -11.08
CA ILE A 341 19.98 5.34 -11.95
C ILE A 341 20.36 4.79 -13.31
N ILE A 342 19.80 5.38 -14.36
CA ILE A 342 20.09 5.06 -15.75
C ILE A 342 21.05 6.14 -16.26
N LYS A 343 22.21 5.74 -16.78
CA LYS A 343 23.18 6.63 -17.41
C LYS A 343 23.50 6.15 -18.81
N GLU A 344 23.52 7.07 -19.77
CA GLU A 344 24.06 6.77 -21.09
C GLU A 344 25.59 6.84 -21.06
N ASP A 345 26.24 5.91 -21.75
CA ASP A 345 27.71 5.86 -21.84
C ASP A 345 28.15 5.18 -23.15
N GLU A 346 29.46 5.03 -23.34
CA GLU A 346 30.08 4.27 -24.42
C GLU A 346 30.89 3.08 -23.86
N PHE A 347 30.70 1.90 -24.44
CA PHE A 347 31.40 0.66 -24.04
C PHE A 347 32.01 -0.01 -25.28
N PHE A 348 33.35 -0.01 -25.38
CA PHE A 348 34.11 -0.53 -26.52
C PHE A 348 33.59 -0.01 -27.88
N GLY A 349 33.38 1.30 -28.02
CA GLY A 349 32.93 1.91 -29.27
C GLY A 349 31.42 1.83 -29.53
N ARG A 350 30.63 1.32 -28.59
CA ARG A 350 29.17 1.14 -28.70
C ARG A 350 28.45 2.03 -27.71
N LYS A 351 27.34 2.65 -28.13
CA LYS A 351 26.45 3.36 -27.20
C LYS A 351 25.75 2.35 -26.28
N VAL A 352 25.80 2.61 -24.98
CA VAL A 352 25.22 1.75 -23.95
C VAL A 352 24.41 2.55 -22.94
N VAL A 353 23.60 1.81 -22.21
CA VAL A 353 22.94 2.26 -20.99
C VAL A 353 23.53 1.49 -19.83
N ARG A 354 23.99 2.22 -18.81
CA ARG A 354 24.40 1.69 -17.51
C ARG A 354 23.26 1.83 -16.53
N LYS A 355 22.72 0.70 -16.09
CA LYS A 355 21.70 0.64 -15.03
C LYS A 355 22.40 0.34 -13.71
N ILE A 356 22.57 1.37 -12.88
CA ILE A 356 23.31 1.31 -11.63
C ILE A 356 22.33 1.30 -10.47
N ARG A 357 22.28 0.20 -9.69
CA ARG A 357 21.47 0.13 -8.46
C ARG A 357 22.21 0.85 -7.34
N THR A 358 21.68 1.98 -6.91
CA THR A 358 22.28 2.78 -5.84
C THR A 358 21.99 2.21 -4.47
N ARG A 359 22.87 2.51 -3.50
CA ARG A 359 22.64 2.19 -2.10
C ARG A 359 21.39 2.93 -1.59
N LYS A 360 20.62 2.28 -0.73
CA LYS A 360 19.54 2.88 0.07
C LYS A 360 20.02 3.14 1.49
N GLY A 361 20.01 4.40 1.94
CA GLY A 361 20.52 4.78 3.26
C GLY A 361 19.66 4.26 4.41
N TYR A 362 18.36 4.07 4.16
CA TYR A 362 17.43 3.53 5.15
C TYR A 362 17.61 2.04 5.45
N ARG A 363 18.48 1.32 4.72
CA ARG A 363 18.75 -0.11 4.94
C ARG A 363 20.12 -0.29 5.59
N ILE A 364 20.24 -1.28 6.45
CA ILE A 364 21.56 -1.77 6.88
C ILE A 364 22.38 -2.26 5.68
N LYS A 365 23.70 -2.16 5.79
CA LYS A 365 24.64 -2.42 4.70
C LYS A 365 24.50 -3.84 4.14
N GLU A 366 24.42 -4.82 5.02
CA GLU A 366 24.33 -6.25 4.69
C GLU A 366 23.09 -6.54 3.85
N LEU A 367 21.94 -5.97 4.25
CA LEU A 367 20.67 -6.13 3.55
C LEU A 367 20.66 -5.41 2.21
N ASP A 368 21.13 -4.16 2.16
CA ASP A 368 21.21 -3.38 0.92
C ASP A 368 22.10 -4.07 -0.13
N GLU A 369 23.29 -4.51 0.28
CA GLU A 369 24.22 -5.22 -0.60
C GLU A 369 23.63 -6.53 -1.12
N MET A 370 22.99 -7.31 -0.24
CA MET A 370 22.33 -8.56 -0.62
C MET A 370 21.24 -8.30 -1.67
N ILE A 371 20.34 -7.35 -1.43
CA ILE A 371 19.22 -7.05 -2.32
C ILE A 371 19.72 -6.56 -3.69
N ARG A 372 20.65 -5.59 -3.70
CA ARG A 372 21.16 -5.02 -4.95
C ARG A 372 21.88 -6.08 -5.79
N LYS A 373 22.71 -6.93 -5.18
CA LYS A 373 23.38 -8.05 -5.87
C LYS A 373 22.38 -9.05 -6.43
N GLN A 374 21.41 -9.46 -5.61
CA GLN A 374 20.39 -10.43 -6.03
C GLN A 374 19.54 -9.91 -7.18
N ARG A 375 19.09 -8.66 -7.13
CA ARG A 375 18.24 -8.06 -8.17
C ARG A 375 18.98 -7.78 -9.47
N THR A 376 20.22 -7.30 -9.39
CA THR A 376 21.07 -7.10 -10.58
C THR A 376 21.25 -8.42 -11.34
N ARG A 377 21.56 -9.51 -10.61
CA ARG A 377 21.70 -10.85 -11.19
C ARG A 377 20.36 -11.42 -11.70
N LYS A 378 19.28 -11.21 -10.95
CA LYS A 378 17.92 -11.66 -11.33
C LYS A 378 17.49 -11.02 -12.63
N GLU A 379 17.57 -9.69 -12.73
CA GLU A 379 17.20 -8.94 -13.93
C GLU A 379 18.04 -9.37 -15.14
N ALA A 380 19.36 -9.48 -14.98
CA ALA A 380 20.24 -9.92 -16.06
C ALA A 380 19.90 -11.33 -16.56
N ARG A 381 19.58 -12.26 -15.63
CA ARG A 381 19.13 -13.60 -15.97
C ARG A 381 17.80 -13.58 -16.71
N LEU A 382 16.83 -12.81 -16.25
CA LEU A 382 15.51 -12.70 -16.87
C LEU A 382 15.59 -12.16 -18.30
N ILE A 383 16.35 -11.08 -18.51
CA ILE A 383 16.60 -10.50 -19.84
C ILE A 383 17.14 -11.54 -20.82
N HIS A 384 18.07 -12.38 -20.36
CA HIS A 384 18.64 -13.46 -21.16
C HIS A 384 17.65 -14.61 -21.42
N GLU A 385 16.95 -15.09 -20.38
CA GLU A 385 15.99 -16.19 -20.50
C GLU A 385 14.82 -15.84 -21.41
N LEU A 386 14.30 -14.61 -21.34
CA LEU A 386 13.19 -14.15 -22.17
C LEU A 386 13.59 -13.99 -23.64
N LYS A 387 14.85 -13.62 -23.90
CA LYS A 387 15.39 -13.58 -25.26
C LYS A 387 15.38 -14.95 -25.94
N LEU A 388 15.61 -16.03 -25.18
CA LEU A 388 15.51 -17.41 -25.68
C LEU A 388 14.07 -17.79 -26.06
N HIS A 389 13.07 -17.10 -25.49
CA HIS A 389 11.65 -17.27 -25.81
C HIS A 389 11.16 -16.32 -26.91
N GLY A 390 12.08 -15.61 -27.60
CA GLY A 390 11.76 -14.72 -28.71
C GLY A 390 11.31 -13.31 -28.29
N VAL A 391 11.35 -12.97 -27.00
CA VAL A 391 11.04 -11.62 -26.52
C VAL A 391 12.24 -10.72 -26.80
N ARG A 392 11.99 -9.57 -27.44
CA ARG A 392 13.05 -8.59 -27.75
C ARG A 392 13.42 -7.81 -26.49
N THR A 393 14.62 -8.08 -25.98
CA THR A 393 15.20 -7.44 -24.78
C THR A 393 16.56 -6.81 -25.11
N PRO A 394 17.02 -5.81 -24.33
CA PRO A 394 18.35 -5.23 -24.50
C PRO A 394 19.45 -6.28 -24.40
N ILE A 395 20.48 -6.17 -25.26
CA ILE A 395 21.67 -7.01 -25.13
C ILE A 395 22.47 -6.57 -23.90
N ILE A 396 22.78 -7.50 -23.01
CA ILE A 396 23.69 -7.26 -21.88
C ILE A 396 25.12 -7.44 -22.39
N TYR A 397 25.95 -6.41 -22.24
CA TYR A 397 27.36 -6.43 -22.62
C TYR A 397 28.28 -6.75 -21.44
N ASP A 398 27.93 -6.29 -20.25
CA ASP A 398 28.69 -6.55 -19.02
C ASP A 398 27.77 -6.55 -17.79
N LEU A 399 28.21 -7.25 -16.75
CA LEU A 399 27.46 -7.42 -15.50
C LEU A 399 28.41 -7.37 -14.30
N ASP A 400 28.28 -6.32 -13.50
CA ASP A 400 28.93 -6.20 -12.20
C ASP A 400 27.95 -6.47 -11.04
N ALA A 401 28.43 -6.45 -9.81
CA ALA A 401 27.64 -6.71 -8.60
C ALA A 401 26.42 -5.78 -8.44
N TYR A 402 26.49 -4.54 -8.95
CA TYR A 402 25.46 -3.51 -8.78
C TYR A 402 25.06 -2.80 -10.06
N GLU A 403 25.63 -3.22 -11.20
CA GLU A 403 25.49 -2.53 -12.47
C GLU A 403 25.26 -3.53 -13.61
N ILE A 404 24.34 -3.18 -14.50
CA ILE A 404 24.16 -3.86 -15.78
C ILE A 404 24.52 -2.87 -16.89
N VAL A 405 25.50 -3.23 -17.72
CA VAL A 405 25.83 -2.50 -18.95
C VAL A 405 25.08 -3.16 -20.08
N MET A 406 24.13 -2.45 -20.68
CA MET A 406 23.24 -3.00 -21.70
C MET A 406 23.14 -2.08 -22.92
N GLU A 407 22.63 -2.64 -24.02
CA GLU A 407 22.39 -1.93 -25.27
C GLU A 407 21.52 -0.69 -25.06
N LYS A 408 21.99 0.45 -25.56
CA LYS A 408 21.13 1.63 -25.72
C LYS A 408 20.22 1.39 -26.90
N ILE A 409 18.94 1.16 -26.63
CA ILE A 409 17.92 1.02 -27.68
C ILE A 409 17.66 2.39 -28.30
N GLU A 410 18.09 2.59 -29.54
CA GLU A 410 17.77 3.78 -30.34
C GLU A 410 16.33 3.67 -30.87
N GLY A 411 15.35 3.96 -30.00
CA GLY A 411 13.92 3.91 -30.30
C GLY A 411 13.15 5.04 -29.61
N LYS A 412 11.88 5.20 -29.98
CA LYS A 412 10.99 6.18 -29.34
C LYS A 412 10.09 5.48 -28.31
N ALA A 413 9.90 6.07 -27.15
CA ALA A 413 8.99 5.51 -26.15
C ALA A 413 7.55 5.54 -26.65
N LEU A 414 6.82 4.44 -26.45
CA LEU A 414 5.42 4.34 -26.88
C LEU A 414 4.55 5.39 -26.17
N ALA A 415 4.82 5.64 -24.89
CA ALA A 415 4.17 6.70 -24.12
C ALA A 415 4.24 8.08 -24.81
N ASP A 416 5.33 8.38 -25.51
CA ASP A 416 5.54 9.68 -26.16
C ASP A 416 4.94 9.75 -27.56
N ILE A 417 4.89 8.64 -28.30
CA ILE A 417 4.51 8.67 -29.72
C ILE A 417 3.06 8.27 -29.98
N LEU A 418 2.46 7.41 -29.15
CA LEU A 418 1.17 6.78 -29.45
C LEU A 418 0.07 7.82 -29.75
N ASN A 419 0.04 8.92 -29.00
CA ASN A 419 -0.97 9.98 -29.15
C ASN A 419 -0.91 10.72 -30.51
N PHE A 420 0.22 10.63 -31.23
CA PHE A 420 0.46 11.31 -32.50
C PHE A 420 0.29 10.39 -33.73
N LEU A 421 0.12 9.08 -33.53
CA LEU A 421 -0.04 8.11 -34.62
C LEU A 421 -1.49 8.03 -35.10
N SER A 422 -1.71 7.47 -36.29
CA SER A 422 -3.06 7.19 -36.79
C SER A 422 -3.73 6.03 -36.03
N PRO A 423 -5.08 5.98 -35.96
CA PRO A 423 -5.78 4.87 -35.32
C PRO A 423 -5.37 3.49 -35.86
N SER A 424 -5.10 3.36 -37.16
CA SER A 424 -4.65 2.11 -37.77
C SER A 424 -3.26 1.67 -37.28
N GLU A 425 -2.34 2.61 -37.08
CA GLU A 425 -1.01 2.31 -36.54
C GLU A 425 -1.10 1.91 -35.07
N VAL A 426 -1.91 2.63 -34.29
CA VAL A 426 -2.14 2.31 -32.87
C VAL A 426 -2.74 0.91 -32.72
N SER A 427 -3.71 0.53 -33.56
CA SER A 427 -4.27 -0.83 -33.54
C SER A 427 -3.20 -1.90 -33.82
N ARG A 428 -2.32 -1.70 -34.81
CA ARG A 428 -1.22 -2.64 -35.09
C ARG A 428 -0.23 -2.72 -33.92
N ILE A 429 0.09 -1.59 -33.30
CA ILE A 429 0.94 -1.56 -32.11
C ILE A 429 0.28 -2.32 -30.95
N LEU A 430 -1.02 -2.12 -30.70
CA LEU A 430 -1.76 -2.84 -29.66
C LEU A 430 -1.77 -4.36 -29.91
N GLU A 431 -1.96 -4.81 -31.15
CA GLU A 431 -1.84 -6.23 -31.50
C GLU A 431 -0.44 -6.76 -31.19
N ARG A 432 0.60 -5.97 -31.52
CA ARG A 432 1.99 -6.37 -31.24
C ARG A 432 2.30 -6.41 -29.75
N ILE A 433 1.80 -5.46 -28.95
CA ILE A 433 1.95 -5.48 -27.49
C ILE A 433 1.25 -6.73 -26.93
N ALA A 434 0.07 -7.10 -27.44
CA ALA A 434 -0.64 -8.32 -27.03
C ALA A 434 0.16 -9.59 -27.33
N GLU A 435 0.81 -9.65 -28.50
CA GLU A 435 1.71 -10.76 -28.85
C GLU A 435 2.89 -10.87 -27.88
N ILE A 436 3.51 -9.74 -27.53
CA ILE A 436 4.62 -9.70 -26.58
C ILE A 436 4.17 -10.15 -25.19
N ALA A 437 3.05 -9.64 -24.69
CA ALA A 437 2.49 -10.07 -23.41
C ALA A 437 2.22 -11.59 -23.41
N ALA A 438 1.64 -12.11 -24.50
CA ALA A 438 1.40 -13.55 -24.63
C ALA A 438 2.69 -14.37 -24.66
N MET A 439 3.75 -13.90 -25.34
CA MET A 439 5.06 -14.57 -25.33
C MET A 439 5.66 -14.64 -23.93
N VAL A 440 5.63 -13.54 -23.18
CA VAL A 440 6.14 -13.46 -21.80
C VAL A 440 5.37 -14.41 -20.89
N HIS A 441 4.03 -14.35 -20.94
CA HIS A 441 3.16 -15.15 -20.08
C HIS A 441 3.22 -16.65 -20.42
N ARG A 442 3.29 -17.01 -21.71
CA ARG A 442 3.46 -18.40 -22.16
C ARG A 442 4.82 -18.99 -21.72
N ALA A 443 5.85 -18.16 -21.63
CA ALA A 443 7.13 -18.56 -21.07
C ALA A 443 7.11 -18.72 -19.53
N GLY A 444 5.98 -18.43 -18.88
CA GLY A 444 5.81 -18.56 -17.43
C GLY A 444 6.34 -17.36 -16.64
N TYR A 445 6.42 -16.18 -17.26
CA TYR A 445 6.88 -14.95 -16.62
C TYR A 445 5.77 -13.90 -16.55
N SER A 446 5.91 -12.97 -15.62
CA SER A 446 5.20 -11.69 -15.60
C SER A 446 6.23 -10.56 -15.60
N HIS A 447 5.88 -9.42 -16.18
CA HIS A 447 6.74 -8.24 -16.27
C HIS A 447 6.70 -7.41 -14.98
N GLY A 448 5.53 -7.26 -14.34
CA GLY A 448 5.33 -6.53 -13.09
C GLY A 448 5.36 -5.00 -13.21
N ASP A 449 5.59 -4.46 -14.41
CA ASP A 449 5.52 -3.01 -14.74
C ASP A 449 5.23 -2.83 -16.25
N PHE A 450 4.20 -3.54 -16.73
CA PHE A 450 3.89 -3.66 -18.15
C PHE A 450 3.17 -2.40 -18.67
N THR A 451 3.92 -1.34 -18.96
CA THR A 451 3.38 -0.03 -19.35
C THR A 451 4.00 0.49 -20.65
N THR A 452 3.32 1.43 -21.33
CA THR A 452 3.84 2.07 -22.55
C THR A 452 5.10 2.91 -22.31
N GLY A 453 5.39 3.26 -21.05
CA GLY A 453 6.63 3.94 -20.66
C GLY A 453 7.87 3.04 -20.70
N ASN A 454 7.69 1.74 -20.51
CA ASN A 454 8.77 0.74 -20.51
C ASN A 454 8.93 0.03 -21.87
N MET A 455 8.29 0.56 -22.91
CA MET A 455 8.27 0.00 -24.26
C MET A 455 8.82 1.01 -25.27
N LEU A 456 9.87 0.62 -25.99
CA LEU A 456 10.45 1.43 -27.07
C LEU A 456 10.15 0.81 -28.44
N LEU A 457 9.69 1.63 -29.38
CA LEU A 457 9.54 1.24 -30.78
C LEU A 457 10.86 1.45 -31.53
N ARG A 458 11.41 0.37 -32.10
CA ARG A 458 12.64 0.36 -32.90
C ARG A 458 12.51 -0.61 -34.08
N ASP A 459 12.80 -0.14 -35.28
CA ASP A 459 12.76 -0.94 -36.51
C ASP A 459 11.43 -1.70 -36.66
N GLU A 460 10.31 -1.00 -36.49
CA GLU A 460 8.93 -1.52 -36.56
C GLU A 460 8.52 -2.55 -35.49
N ASP A 461 9.38 -2.84 -34.51
CA ASP A 461 9.08 -3.76 -33.42
C ASP A 461 9.37 -3.15 -32.03
N ILE A 462 8.81 -3.75 -30.99
CA ILE A 462 8.78 -3.21 -29.63
C ILE A 462 9.82 -3.92 -28.77
N VAL A 463 10.63 -3.14 -28.05
CA VAL A 463 11.61 -3.61 -27.08
C VAL A 463 11.18 -3.21 -25.68
N LEU A 464 11.10 -4.18 -24.76
CA LEU A 464 10.85 -3.95 -23.34
C LEU A 464 12.17 -3.68 -22.61
N ILE A 465 12.27 -2.54 -21.94
CA ILE A 465 13.56 -2.03 -21.41
C ILE A 465 13.75 -2.14 -19.90
N ASP A 466 12.70 -2.41 -19.11
CA ASP A 466 12.81 -2.53 -17.66
C ASP A 466 12.22 -3.84 -17.13
N TRP A 467 13.10 -4.80 -16.82
CA TRP A 467 12.73 -6.10 -16.26
C TRP A 467 12.97 -6.20 -14.75
N SER A 468 13.13 -5.06 -14.08
CA SER A 468 13.47 -5.03 -12.65
C SER A 468 12.40 -5.62 -11.73
N MET A 469 11.14 -5.60 -12.17
CA MET A 469 9.96 -6.08 -11.45
C MET A 469 9.47 -7.45 -11.90
N ALA A 470 10.14 -8.05 -12.89
CA ALA A 470 9.68 -9.27 -13.51
C ALA A 470 9.87 -10.50 -12.60
N GLU A 471 8.93 -11.44 -12.71
CA GLU A 471 8.89 -12.67 -11.94
C GLU A 471 8.86 -13.90 -12.84
N LYS A 472 9.51 -14.97 -12.38
CA LYS A 472 9.48 -16.29 -13.02
C LYS A 472 8.52 -17.19 -12.25
N GLY A 473 7.81 -18.07 -12.97
CA GLY A 473 6.77 -18.89 -12.37
C GLY A 473 5.51 -18.07 -12.04
N ALA A 474 5.20 -17.10 -12.90
CA ALA A 474 4.06 -16.23 -12.73
C ALA A 474 2.75 -17.05 -12.65
N SER A 475 1.92 -16.70 -11.67
CA SER A 475 0.56 -17.24 -11.56
C SER A 475 -0.37 -16.55 -12.56
N ILE A 476 -1.58 -17.11 -12.73
CA ILE A 476 -2.65 -16.48 -13.54
C ILE A 476 -2.97 -15.08 -13.00
N GLU A 477 -2.90 -14.88 -11.68
CA GLU A 477 -3.13 -13.57 -11.07
C GLU A 477 -2.00 -12.59 -11.37
N ASP A 478 -0.73 -13.01 -11.31
CA ASP A 478 0.41 -12.14 -11.69
C ASP A 478 0.31 -11.72 -13.16
N MET A 479 -0.08 -12.65 -14.06
CA MET A 479 -0.30 -12.37 -15.49
C MET A 479 -1.51 -11.44 -15.71
N ALA A 480 -2.58 -11.59 -14.95
CA ALA A 480 -3.75 -10.72 -15.03
C ALA A 480 -3.43 -9.29 -14.57
N VAL A 481 -2.58 -9.15 -13.55
CA VAL A 481 -2.11 -7.84 -13.06
C VAL A 481 -1.33 -7.08 -14.14
N ASP A 482 -0.49 -7.76 -14.93
CA ASP A 482 0.20 -7.10 -16.06
C ASP A 482 -0.79 -6.52 -17.09
N LEU A 483 -1.81 -7.29 -17.46
CA LEU A 483 -2.82 -6.83 -18.44
C LEU A 483 -3.67 -5.68 -17.89
N GLU A 484 -4.04 -5.76 -16.62
CA GLU A 484 -4.80 -4.71 -15.97
C GLU A 484 -3.98 -3.42 -15.82
N MET A 485 -2.71 -3.52 -15.43
CA MET A 485 -1.80 -2.37 -15.34
C MET A 485 -1.64 -1.70 -16.70
N PHE A 486 -1.48 -2.49 -17.76
CA PHE A 486 -1.43 -1.97 -19.11
C PHE A 486 -2.73 -1.27 -19.50
N GLU A 487 -3.90 -1.84 -19.19
CA GLU A 487 -5.18 -1.19 -19.41
C GLU A 487 -5.27 0.17 -18.71
N GLU A 488 -5.01 0.21 -17.40
CA GLU A 488 -5.13 1.44 -16.63
C GLU A 488 -4.19 2.53 -17.16
N THR A 489 -2.93 2.18 -17.39
CA THR A 489 -1.93 3.14 -17.86
C THR A 489 -2.18 3.57 -19.30
N PHE A 490 -2.62 2.67 -20.17
CA PHE A 490 -3.01 2.99 -21.54
C PHE A 490 -4.23 3.91 -21.58
N MET A 491 -5.29 3.59 -20.84
CA MET A 491 -6.50 4.41 -20.78
C MET A 491 -6.21 5.82 -20.23
N ALA A 492 -5.30 5.93 -19.25
CA ALA A 492 -4.92 7.20 -18.66
C ALA A 492 -4.03 8.04 -19.58
N ALA A 493 -3.00 7.46 -20.18
CA ALA A 493 -2.02 8.17 -21.00
C ALA A 493 -2.49 8.40 -22.45
N HIS A 494 -3.37 7.52 -22.95
CA HIS A 494 -3.79 7.46 -24.35
C HIS A 494 -5.32 7.46 -24.49
N PHE A 495 -6.00 8.26 -23.68
CA PHE A 495 -7.47 8.35 -23.63
C PHE A 495 -8.14 8.51 -25.01
N LYS A 496 -7.50 9.22 -25.95
CA LYS A 496 -7.95 9.38 -27.34
C LYS A 496 -8.20 8.04 -28.04
N TYR A 497 -7.44 7.01 -27.67
CA TYR A 497 -7.47 5.67 -28.25
C TYR A 497 -8.04 4.61 -27.31
N ALA A 498 -8.71 5.02 -26.22
CA ALA A 498 -9.36 4.12 -25.29
C ALA A 498 -10.29 3.11 -25.99
N SER A 499 -11.01 3.55 -27.03
CA SER A 499 -11.90 2.70 -27.83
C SER A 499 -11.19 1.60 -28.63
N LEU A 500 -9.88 1.68 -28.81
CA LEU A 500 -9.07 0.69 -29.53
C LEU A 500 -8.51 -0.40 -28.61
N TYR A 501 -8.56 -0.23 -27.29
CA TYR A 501 -8.06 -1.23 -26.34
C TYR A 501 -8.67 -2.64 -26.51
N PRO A 502 -9.95 -2.83 -26.91
CA PRO A 502 -10.48 -4.16 -27.21
C PRO A 502 -9.70 -4.95 -28.27
N VAL A 503 -8.95 -4.27 -29.15
CA VAL A 503 -8.04 -4.91 -30.12
C VAL A 503 -6.95 -5.71 -29.41
N PHE A 504 -6.33 -5.13 -28.38
CA PHE A 504 -5.34 -5.79 -27.55
C PHE A 504 -5.93 -7.03 -26.87
N LEU A 505 -7.08 -6.89 -26.19
CA LEU A 505 -7.73 -7.98 -25.47
C LEU A 505 -8.09 -9.14 -26.40
N LYS A 506 -8.66 -8.85 -27.57
CA LYS A 506 -9.03 -9.87 -28.55
C LYS A 506 -7.80 -10.65 -29.03
N LYS A 507 -6.73 -9.94 -29.40
CA LYS A 507 -5.49 -10.57 -29.86
C LYS A 507 -4.83 -11.40 -28.75
N TYR A 508 -4.85 -10.91 -27.52
CA TYR A 508 -4.34 -11.65 -26.37
C TYR A 508 -5.16 -12.93 -26.10
N GLU A 509 -6.50 -12.83 -26.15
CA GLU A 509 -7.41 -13.96 -26.01
C GLU A 509 -7.15 -15.04 -27.06
N GLU A 510 -6.94 -14.66 -28.32
CA GLU A 510 -6.61 -15.59 -29.41
C GLU A 510 -5.33 -16.40 -29.12
N LEU A 511 -4.38 -15.82 -28.37
CA LEU A 511 -3.07 -16.42 -28.10
C LEU A 511 -2.98 -17.20 -26.78
N MET A 512 -3.76 -16.80 -25.77
CA MET A 512 -3.66 -17.30 -24.38
C MET A 512 -4.98 -17.86 -23.83
N GLY A 513 -6.09 -17.69 -24.55
CA GLY A 513 -7.42 -18.06 -24.09
C GLY A 513 -8.04 -17.06 -23.11
N LYS A 514 -9.20 -17.43 -22.55
CA LYS A 514 -10.02 -16.54 -21.70
C LYS A 514 -9.69 -16.56 -20.21
N GLU A 515 -8.89 -17.52 -19.75
CA GLU A 515 -8.70 -17.75 -18.31
C GLU A 515 -8.08 -16.54 -17.60
N ILE A 516 -6.98 -16.01 -18.14
CA ILE A 516 -6.32 -14.82 -17.60
C ILE A 516 -7.24 -13.59 -17.71
N LEU A 517 -8.00 -13.45 -18.80
CA LEU A 517 -8.93 -12.32 -18.97
C LEU A 517 -10.11 -12.36 -17.99
N LYS A 518 -10.60 -13.56 -17.62
CA LYS A 518 -11.58 -13.71 -16.55
C LYS A 518 -10.99 -13.24 -15.22
N GLN A 519 -9.74 -13.61 -14.93
CA GLN A 519 -9.05 -13.16 -13.73
C GLN A 519 -8.90 -11.62 -13.71
N VAL A 520 -8.60 -10.98 -14.85
CA VAL A 520 -8.60 -9.51 -14.97
C VAL A 520 -9.95 -8.93 -14.57
N GLU A 521 -11.05 -9.48 -15.09
CA GLU A 521 -12.40 -9.01 -14.74
C GLU A 521 -12.78 -9.30 -13.28
N GLU A 522 -12.28 -10.38 -12.67
CA GLU A 522 -12.45 -10.61 -11.23
C GLU A 522 -11.70 -9.57 -10.39
N ILE A 523 -10.44 -9.25 -10.77
CA ILE A 523 -9.65 -8.20 -10.10
C ILE A 523 -10.39 -6.86 -10.18
N LYS A 524 -10.93 -6.51 -11.36
CA LYS A 524 -11.79 -5.32 -11.55
C LYS A 524 -13.13 -5.42 -10.82
N GLY A 525 -13.74 -6.61 -10.76
CA GLY A 525 -15.03 -6.87 -10.14
C GLY A 525 -14.98 -6.71 -8.62
N ARG A 526 -13.88 -7.14 -8.00
CA ARG A 526 -13.53 -6.82 -6.59
C ARG A 526 -13.44 -5.30 -6.34
N ARG A 527 -13.35 -4.47 -7.39
CA ARG A 527 -13.36 -3.00 -7.36
C ARG A 527 -14.71 -2.35 -7.71
N ARG A 528 -15.70 -3.09 -8.25
CA ARG A 528 -17.00 -2.57 -8.71
C ARG A 528 -18.22 -3.05 -7.92
N TYR A 529 -18.11 -4.18 -7.22
CA TYR A 529 -19.18 -4.72 -6.37
C TYR A 529 -18.79 -4.68 -4.89
N VAL A 530 -18.73 -3.48 -4.32
CA VAL A 530 -18.96 -3.26 -2.88
C VAL A 530 -19.67 -1.92 -2.72
#